data_AF-A0A3M1QEL1-F1
#
_entry.id   AF-A0A3M1QEL1-F1
#
_cell.length_a   1.000
_cell.length_b   1.000
_cell.length_c   1.000
_cell.angle_alpha   90.00
_cell.angle_beta   90.00
_cell.angle_gamma   90.00
#
_symmetry.space_group_name_H-M   'P 1'
#
loop_
_entity.id
_entity.type
_entity.pdbx_description
1 polymer ?
#
loop_
_entity_poly.entity_id
_entity_poly.type
_entity_poly.pdbx_seq_one_letter_code
_entity_poly.pdbx_strand_id
1 'polypeptide(L)'
;FDAIPLARNPIVMYTDRAEEFSPVKNGEGVDSPATARRDMLRRAARWLNAAGVEIECDGAGDPAYPVEISPAFALDADDLREQLRTRGPIAADGPLLLE
;
A
#
# COMPACT_ATOMS: atom_id res chain seq x y z
N PHE A 1 -13.55 17.38 -14.15
CA PHE A 1 -12.55 17.42 -15.24
C PHE A 1 -12.95 18.42 -16.34
N ASP A 2 -14.24 18.72 -16.53
CA ASP A 2 -14.69 19.68 -17.56
C ASP A 2 -14.15 21.11 -17.41
N ALA A 3 -13.73 21.51 -16.21
CA ALA A 3 -13.10 22.82 -15.96
C ALA A 3 -11.59 22.85 -16.23
N ILE A 4 -10.93 21.72 -16.51
CA ILE A 4 -9.49 21.65 -16.80
C ILE A 4 -9.08 22.59 -17.97
N PRO A 5 -9.83 22.69 -19.09
CA PRO A 5 -9.51 23.62 -20.18
C PRO A 5 -9.52 25.10 -19.80
N LEU A 6 -10.13 25.47 -18.66
CA LEU A 6 -10.19 26.85 -18.18
C LEU A 6 -8.95 27.24 -17.36
N ALA A 7 -8.14 26.28 -16.95
CA ALA A 7 -6.93 26.56 -16.17
C ALA A 7 -5.83 27.17 -17.06
N ARG A 8 -5.13 28.18 -16.54
CA ARG A 8 -3.98 28.79 -17.24
C ARG A 8 -2.83 27.80 -17.46
N ASN A 9 -2.57 26.94 -16.47
CA ASN A 9 -1.49 25.96 -16.46
C ASN A 9 -1.97 24.63 -15.85
N PRO A 10 -2.72 23.80 -16.60
CA PRO A 10 -3.09 22.47 -16.10
C PRO A 10 -1.85 21.57 -16.02
N ILE A 11 -1.74 20.77 -14.95
CA ILE A 11 -0.66 19.82 -14.73
C ILE A 11 -1.26 18.41 -14.64
N VAL A 12 -0.59 17.44 -15.24
CA VAL A 12 -0.88 16.01 -15.08
C VAL A 12 0.29 15.40 -14.32
N MET A 13 -0.03 14.77 -13.18
CA MET A 13 0.94 14.01 -12.39
C MET A 13 0.62 12.53 -12.57
N TYR A 14 1.61 11.77 -13.01
CA TYR A 14 1.51 10.32 -13.11
C TYR A 14 1.81 9.70 -11.74
N THR A 15 1.12 8.60 -11.46
CA THR A 15 1.32 7.79 -10.26
C THR A 15 1.38 6.31 -10.63
N ASP A 16 1.93 5.51 -9.73
CA ASP A 16 1.84 4.05 -9.77
C ASP A 16 0.47 3.60 -9.25
N ARG A 17 -0.25 2.83 -10.09
CA ARG A 17 -1.52 2.21 -9.72
C ARG A 17 -1.37 1.35 -8.46
N ALA A 18 -0.28 0.60 -8.35
CA ALA A 18 -0.05 -0.31 -7.24
C ALA A 18 0.11 0.41 -5.89
N GLU A 19 0.45 1.71 -5.91
CA GLU A 19 0.62 2.54 -4.72
C GLU A 19 -0.61 3.41 -4.42
N GLU A 20 -1.27 3.94 -5.44
CA GLU A 20 -2.27 5.00 -5.24
C GLU A 20 -3.67 4.68 -5.75
N PHE A 21 -3.90 3.54 -6.43
CA PHE A 21 -5.19 3.29 -7.06
C PHE A 21 -5.66 1.82 -7.06
N SER A 22 -6.56 1.50 -6.14
CA SER A 22 -7.39 0.28 -6.19
C SER A 22 -8.85 0.60 -5.80
N PRO A 23 -9.72 0.89 -6.79
CA PRO A 23 -11.06 1.39 -6.52
C PRO A 23 -12.03 0.28 -6.12
N VAL A 24 -13.05 0.65 -5.34
CA VAL A 24 -14.22 -0.20 -5.07
C VAL A 24 -15.43 0.38 -5.81
N LYS A 25 -15.87 -0.32 -6.84
CA LYS A 25 -16.97 0.05 -7.76
C LYS A 25 -18.02 -1.06 -7.88
N ASN A 26 -17.60 -2.32 -7.71
CA ASN A 26 -18.46 -3.48 -7.81
C ASN A 26 -18.49 -4.25 -6.49
N GLY A 27 -19.56 -5.00 -6.23
CA GLY A 27 -19.65 -5.85 -5.04
C GLY A 27 -18.62 -6.98 -5.05
N GLU A 28 -18.36 -7.56 -6.22
CA GLU A 28 -17.43 -8.66 -6.45
C GLU A 28 -16.69 -8.48 -7.77
N GLY A 29 -15.64 -9.27 -8.01
CA GLY A 29 -14.87 -9.24 -9.25
C GLY A 29 -13.90 -8.06 -9.33
N VAL A 30 -13.74 -7.49 -10.53
CA VAL A 30 -12.84 -6.34 -10.78
C VAL A 30 -13.33 -5.12 -10.00
N ASP A 31 -12.39 -4.33 -9.48
CA ASP A 31 -12.68 -3.11 -8.72
C ASP A 31 -13.69 -3.36 -7.58
N SER A 32 -13.41 -4.35 -6.73
CA SER A 32 -14.25 -4.79 -5.62
C SER A 32 -13.53 -4.66 -4.27
N PRO A 33 -14.23 -4.84 -3.13
CA PRO A 33 -13.56 -4.86 -1.82
C PRO A 33 -12.44 -5.89 -1.74
N ALA A 34 -12.61 -7.04 -2.41
CA ALA A 34 -11.60 -8.09 -2.45
C ALA A 34 -10.32 -7.64 -3.19
N THR A 35 -10.45 -6.97 -4.34
CA THR A 35 -9.27 -6.46 -5.08
C THR A 35 -8.60 -5.32 -4.34
N ALA A 36 -9.36 -4.41 -3.74
CA ALA A 36 -8.82 -3.31 -2.95
C ALA A 36 -8.03 -3.83 -1.73
N ARG A 37 -8.60 -4.78 -0.98
CA ARG A 37 -7.90 -5.39 0.15
C ARG A 37 -6.61 -6.06 -0.28
N ARG A 38 -6.65 -6.90 -1.32
CA ARG A 38 -5.44 -7.55 -1.87
C ARG A 38 -4.37 -6.53 -2.21
N ASP A 39 -4.70 -5.47 -2.94
CA ASP A 39 -3.73 -4.48 -3.40
C ASP A 39 -3.12 -3.70 -2.22
N MET A 40 -3.89 -3.40 -1.17
CA MET A 40 -3.38 -2.80 0.08
C MET A 40 -2.40 -3.72 0.81
N LEU A 41 -2.70 -5.03 0.93
CA LEU A 41 -1.79 -5.99 1.56
C LEU A 41 -0.46 -6.11 0.78
N ARG A 42 -0.55 -6.17 -0.56
CA ARG A 42 0.63 -6.18 -1.43
C ARG A 42 1.47 -4.92 -1.25
N ARG A 43 0.83 -3.76 -1.12
CA ARG A 43 1.51 -2.47 -0.88
C ARG A 43 2.25 -2.46 0.45
N ALA A 44 1.57 -2.85 1.54
CA ALA A 44 2.19 -2.96 2.85
C ALA A 44 3.39 -3.94 2.84
N ALA A 45 3.25 -5.11 2.20
CA ALA A 45 4.33 -6.08 2.06
C ALA A 45 5.54 -5.50 1.31
N ARG A 46 5.32 -4.76 0.21
CA ARG A 46 6.41 -4.08 -0.52
C ARG A 46 7.13 -3.07 0.36
N TRP A 47 6.41 -2.25 1.11
CA TRP A 47 7.01 -1.25 1.98
C TRP A 47 7.85 -1.88 3.09
N LEU A 48 7.33 -2.91 3.75
CA LEU A 48 8.03 -3.65 4.80
C LEU A 48 9.30 -4.32 4.27
N ASN A 49 9.22 -5.01 3.13
CA ASN A 49 10.39 -5.58 2.47
C ASN A 49 11.43 -4.50 2.10
N ALA A 50 10.99 -3.36 1.57
CA ALA A 50 11.88 -2.24 1.25
C ALA A 50 12.49 -1.56 2.50
N ALA A 51 11.89 -1.74 3.67
CA ALA A 51 12.42 -1.30 4.96
C ALA A 51 13.27 -2.38 5.66
N GLY A 52 13.45 -3.55 5.04
CA GLY A 52 14.29 -4.65 5.55
C GLY A 52 13.56 -5.64 6.46
N VAL A 53 12.23 -5.60 6.52
CA VAL A 53 11.41 -6.63 7.19
C VAL A 53 11.07 -7.71 6.15
N GLU A 54 11.47 -8.95 6.40
CA GLU A 54 11.22 -10.06 5.48
C GLU A 54 9.73 -10.45 5.50
N ILE A 55 9.00 -10.10 4.45
CA ILE A 55 7.61 -10.53 4.22
C ILE A 55 7.59 -11.51 3.05
N GLU A 56 7.33 -12.78 3.34
CA GLU A 56 7.17 -13.83 2.34
C GLU A 56 5.95 -13.54 1.45
N CYS A 57 6.17 -13.51 0.13
CA CYS A 57 5.14 -13.29 -0.88
C CYS A 57 5.21 -14.37 -1.96
N ASP A 58 4.06 -14.70 -2.55
CA ASP A 58 3.99 -15.60 -3.70
C ASP A 58 4.45 -14.94 -5.01
N GLY A 59 4.40 -15.69 -6.12
CA GLY A 59 4.79 -15.19 -7.44
C GLY A 59 3.92 -14.04 -8.00
N ALA A 60 2.75 -13.79 -7.40
CA ALA A 60 1.87 -12.66 -7.72
C ALA A 60 2.06 -11.47 -6.76
N GLY A 61 2.92 -11.62 -5.75
CA GLY A 61 3.21 -10.63 -4.73
C GLY A 61 2.22 -10.64 -3.56
N ASP A 62 1.34 -11.65 -3.45
CA ASP A 62 0.44 -11.79 -2.31
C ASP A 62 1.24 -12.30 -1.10
N PRO A 63 1.15 -11.61 0.06
CA PRO A 63 1.84 -12.05 1.26
C PRO A 63 1.19 -13.31 1.84
N ALA A 64 2.00 -14.20 2.43
CA ALA A 64 1.53 -15.46 3.02
C ALA A 64 0.50 -15.24 4.15
N TYR A 65 0.61 -14.10 4.84
CA TYR A 65 -0.31 -13.65 5.88
C TYR A 65 -0.78 -12.22 5.61
N PRO A 66 -1.93 -11.79 6.15
CA PRO A 66 -2.32 -10.39 6.11
C PRO A 66 -1.28 -9.51 6.81
N VAL A 67 -0.74 -8.54 6.08
CA VAL A 67 0.15 -7.50 6.60
C VAL A 67 -0.47 -6.14 6.33
N GLU A 68 -0.72 -5.37 7.38
CA GLU A 68 -1.42 -4.09 7.31
C GLU A 68 -0.63 -3.02 8.08
N ILE A 69 -0.69 -1.79 7.60
CA ILE A 69 -0.05 -0.62 8.22
C ILE A 69 -1.13 0.42 8.43
N SER A 70 -1.36 0.81 9.67
CA SER A 70 -2.25 1.90 10.01
C SER A 70 -1.71 3.20 9.43
N PRO A 71 -2.54 4.03 8.78
CA PRO A 71 -2.14 5.38 8.39
C PRO A 71 -1.72 6.28 9.56
N ALA A 72 -2.09 5.93 10.80
CA ALA A 72 -1.62 6.61 12.00
C ALA A 72 -0.19 6.22 12.39
N PHE A 73 0.29 5.05 11.92
CA PHE A 73 1.65 4.59 12.10
C PHE A 73 2.56 5.20 11.03
N ALA A 74 2.21 5.04 9.75
CA ALA A 74 2.99 5.60 8.64
C ALA A 74 2.11 5.99 7.45
N LEU A 75 2.40 7.14 6.83
CA LEU A 75 1.68 7.66 5.67
C LEU A 75 2.23 7.16 4.33
N ASP A 76 3.53 6.92 4.27
CA ASP A 76 4.24 6.42 3.09
C ASP A 76 5.41 5.47 3.48
N ALA A 77 6.10 4.93 2.47
CA ALA A 77 7.21 4.00 2.68
C ALA A 77 8.43 4.64 3.37
N ASP A 78 8.64 5.95 3.20
CA ASP A 78 9.77 6.65 3.82
C ASP A 78 9.48 6.93 5.29
N ASP A 79 8.25 7.37 5.61
CA ASP A 79 7.74 7.50 6.98
C ASP A 79 7.80 6.15 7.71
N LEU A 80 7.34 5.06 7.07
CA LEU A 80 7.47 3.71 7.62
C LEU A 80 8.93 3.38 7.99
N ARG A 81 9.87 3.65 7.09
CA ARG A 81 11.29 3.38 7.33
C ARG A 81 11.82 4.17 8.54
N GLU A 82 11.37 5.40 8.72
CA GLU A 82 11.73 6.22 9.88
C GLU A 82 11.14 5.67 11.19
N GLN A 83 9.86 5.29 11.18
CA GLN A 83 9.20 4.68 12.35
C GLN A 83 9.86 3.36 12.77
N LEU A 84 10.26 2.53 11.80
CA LEU A 84 10.91 1.25 12.10
C LEU A 84 12.31 1.43 12.72
N ARG A 85 13.02 2.52 12.39
CA ARG A 85 14.32 2.84 13.01
C ARG A 85 14.19 3.18 14.49
N THR A 86 13.07 3.76 14.92
CA THR A 86 12.84 4.14 16.32
C THR A 86 12.25 3.00 17.14
N ARG A 87 11.37 2.19 16.53
CA ARG A 87 10.68 1.07 17.19
C ARG A 87 11.60 -0.14 17.45
N GLY A 88 12.53 -0.43 16.55
CA GLY A 88 13.37 -1.63 16.59
C GLY A 88 12.88 -2.74 15.66
N PRO A 89 13.58 -3.90 15.63
CA PRO A 89 13.32 -4.96 14.65
C PRO A 89 11.94 -5.60 14.81
N ILE A 90 11.32 -5.93 13.67
CA ILE A 90 10.02 -6.61 13.57
C ILE A 90 10.24 -7.96 12.88
N ALA A 91 9.60 -9.01 13.40
CA ALA A 91 9.49 -10.31 12.76
C ALA A 91 8.04 -10.51 12.27
N ALA A 92 7.88 -11.10 11.10
CA ALA A 92 6.57 -11.39 10.50
C ALA A 92 6.46 -12.89 10.19
N ASP A 93 6.20 -13.69 11.22
CA ASP A 93 5.93 -15.13 11.15
C ASP A 93 4.42 -15.47 11.15
N GLY A 94 3.57 -14.44 10.97
CA GLY A 94 2.12 -14.54 10.96
C GLY A 94 1.46 -13.22 10.56
N PRO A 95 0.13 -13.06 10.79
CA PRO A 95 -0.57 -11.81 10.53
C PRO A 95 0.05 -10.64 11.31
N LEU A 96 0.30 -9.53 10.62
CA LEU A 96 0.96 -8.35 11.17
C LEU A 96 0.10 -7.10 10.95
N LEU A 97 -0.05 -6.31 12.01
CA LEU A 97 -0.62 -4.98 11.94
C LEU A 97 0.31 -4.00 12.67
N LEU A 98 0.74 -2.95 11.97
CA LEU A 98 1.48 -1.84 12.57
C LEU A 98 0.51 -0.68 12.87
N GLU A 99 0.23 -0.47 14.14
CA GLU A 99 -0.50 0.69 14.67
C GLU A 99 0.41 1.60 15.50
#